data_AF-A0A497M6L9-F1
#
_entry.id   AF-A0A497M6L9-F1
#
_cell.length_a   1.000
_cell.length_b   1.000
_cell.length_c   1.000
_cell.angle_alpha   90.00
_cell.angle_beta   90.00
_cell.angle_gamma   90.00
#
_symmetry.space_group_name_H-M   'P 1'
#
loop_
_entity.id
_entity.type
_entity.pdbx_description
1 polymer ?
#
loop_
_entity_poly.entity_id
_entity_poly.type
_entity_poly.pdbx_seq_one_letter_code
_entity_poly.pdbx_strand_id
1 'polypeptide(L)'
;MSALKKTHLFSFHQANGKLTEFASFSMPVWYKGIIVEHMAVRESVGIFDVSHMGRCLVSGPQAESFLNYVTTNDVSLLNPLSAQYTTFCNHNGGVKDDLVISKLEDNLY
;
A
#
# COMPACT_ATOMS: atom_id res chain seq x y z
N MET A 1 9.35 24.61 -2.30
CA MET A 1 8.88 23.22 -2.45
C MET A 1 9.75 22.35 -1.55
N SER A 2 9.16 21.47 -0.72
CA SER A 2 9.96 20.56 0.10
C SER A 2 10.69 19.55 -0.77
N ALA A 3 11.84 19.05 -0.32
CA ALA A 3 12.52 17.95 -1.01
C ALA A 3 11.60 16.70 -1.08
N LEU A 4 11.66 15.97 -2.21
CA LEU A 4 10.91 14.73 -2.38
C LEU A 4 11.40 13.66 -1.39
N LYS A 5 10.45 12.89 -0.85
CA LYS A 5 10.74 11.72 -0.03
C LYS A 5 11.40 10.63 -0.88
N LYS A 6 12.12 9.71 -0.23
CA LYS A 6 12.90 8.64 -0.87
C LYS A 6 12.60 7.30 -0.20
N THR A 7 12.54 6.22 -0.97
CA THR A 7 12.47 4.86 -0.42
C THR A 7 13.86 4.35 -0.02
N HIS A 8 13.91 3.23 0.70
CA HIS A 8 15.16 2.56 1.06
C HIS A 8 16.00 2.15 -0.17
N LEU A 9 15.35 1.90 -1.31
CA LEU A 9 16.00 1.48 -2.56
C LEU A 9 16.29 2.66 -3.51
N PHE A 10 16.15 3.91 -3.05
CA PHE A 10 16.28 5.10 -3.91
C PHE A 10 17.58 5.14 -4.72
N SER A 11 18.73 4.81 -4.12
CA SER A 11 20.02 4.85 -4.85
C SER A 11 20.06 3.88 -6.02
N PHE A 12 19.42 2.70 -5.88
CA PHE A 12 19.28 1.74 -6.97
C PHE A 12 18.39 2.31 -8.09
N HIS A 13 17.25 2.89 -7.73
CA HIS A 13 16.32 3.48 -8.70
C HIS A 13 16.94 4.66 -9.44
N GLN A 14 17.71 5.51 -8.75
CA GLN A 14 18.40 6.64 -9.34
C GLN A 14 19.43 6.22 -10.40
N ALA A 15 20.12 5.10 -10.18
CA ALA A 15 21.13 4.61 -11.10
C ALA A 15 20.56 3.83 -12.29
N ASN A 16 19.38 3.20 -12.14
CA ASN A 16 18.88 2.22 -13.11
C ASN A 16 17.53 2.61 -13.75
N GLY A 17 16.83 3.60 -13.23
CA GLY A 17 15.46 3.92 -13.62
C GLY A 17 15.25 5.39 -13.99
N LYS A 18 14.18 5.63 -14.72
CA LYS A 18 13.63 6.97 -14.92
C LYS A 18 12.82 7.34 -13.68
N LEU A 19 13.25 8.36 -12.94
CA LEU A 19 12.51 8.85 -11.77
C LEU A 19 11.46 9.90 -12.14
N THR A 20 10.36 9.91 -11.38
CA THR A 20 9.33 10.95 -11.38
C THR A 20 8.92 11.31 -9.96
N GLU A 21 8.23 12.43 -9.79
CA GLU A 21 7.48 12.70 -8.57
C GLU A 21 6.17 11.90 -8.56
N PHE A 22 5.94 11.14 -7.50
CA PHE A 22 4.71 10.39 -7.27
C PHE A 22 4.39 10.36 -5.78
N ALA A 23 3.20 10.83 -5.37
CA ALA A 23 2.77 10.90 -3.97
C ALA A 23 3.79 11.57 -3.03
N SER A 24 4.47 12.63 -3.50
CA SER A 24 5.57 13.32 -2.81
C SER A 24 6.85 12.50 -2.59
N PHE A 25 6.99 11.34 -3.23
CA PHE A 25 8.21 10.56 -3.32
C PHE A 25 8.88 10.71 -4.70
N SER A 26 10.19 10.52 -4.75
CA SER A 26 10.92 10.31 -6.00
C SER A 26 10.96 8.81 -6.30
N MET A 27 10.15 8.38 -7.27
CA MET A 27 9.89 6.96 -7.58
C MET A 27 10.27 6.61 -9.02
N PRO A 28 10.72 5.38 -9.30
CA PRO A 28 10.95 4.89 -10.65
C PRO A 28 9.61 4.74 -11.40
N VAL A 29 9.48 5.41 -12.54
CA VAL A 29 8.32 5.26 -13.44
C VAL A 29 8.53 4.12 -14.45
N TRP A 30 9.78 3.85 -14.84
CA TRP A 30 10.22 2.67 -15.59
C TRP A 30 11.74 2.52 -15.55
N TYR A 31 12.28 1.36 -15.92
CA TYR A 31 13.71 1.05 -16.06
C TYR A 31 14.10 0.79 -17.52
N LYS A 32 13.36 -0.07 -18.22
CA LYS A 32 13.54 -0.46 -19.63
C LYS A 32 12.41 0.04 -20.53
N GLY A 33 11.28 0.43 -19.96
CA GLY A 33 10.13 1.01 -20.66
C GLY A 33 8.82 0.33 -20.29
N ILE A 34 7.74 1.13 -20.22
CA ILE A 34 6.44 0.72 -19.67
C ILE A 34 5.88 -0.53 -20.35
N ILE A 35 5.93 -0.62 -21.69
CA ILE A 35 5.38 -1.77 -22.43
C ILE A 35 6.17 -3.05 -22.10
N VAL A 36 7.50 -2.98 -22.15
CA VAL A 36 8.37 -4.15 -21.91
C VAL A 36 8.20 -4.65 -20.47
N GLU A 37 8.13 -3.75 -19.50
CA GLU A 37 7.92 -4.10 -18.08
C GLU A 37 6.52 -4.66 -17.81
N HIS A 38 5.49 -4.10 -18.43
CA HIS A 38 4.13 -4.64 -18.35
C HIS A 38 4.07 -6.08 -18.87
N MET A 39 4.65 -6.33 -20.05
CA MET A 39 4.67 -7.67 -20.65
C MET A 39 5.50 -8.64 -19.80
N ALA A 40 6.64 -8.20 -19.23
CA ALA A 40 7.43 -9.04 -18.33
C ALA A 40 6.63 -9.54 -17.12
N VAL A 41 5.76 -8.71 -16.53
CA VAL A 41 4.90 -9.11 -15.40
C VAL A 41 3.82 -10.10 -15.85
N ARG A 42 3.27 -9.93 -17.06
CA ARG A 42 2.18 -10.77 -17.59
C ARG A 42 2.68 -12.13 -18.08
N GLU A 43 3.86 -12.16 -18.66
CA GLU A 43 4.41 -13.34 -19.34
C GLU A 43 5.47 -14.06 -18.49
N SER A 44 5.97 -13.40 -17.43
CA SER A 44 7.04 -13.93 -16.57
C SER A 44 6.92 -13.41 -15.13
N VAL A 45 7.89 -12.63 -14.66
CA VAL A 45 7.94 -12.09 -13.30
C VAL A 45 8.34 -10.61 -13.34
N GLY A 46 7.72 -9.82 -12.46
CA GLY A 46 8.11 -8.44 -12.18
C GLY A 46 8.28 -8.20 -10.69
N ILE A 47 9.16 -7.26 -10.35
CA ILE A 47 9.43 -6.84 -8.98
C ILE A 47 9.16 -5.34 -8.90
N PHE A 48 8.43 -4.92 -7.88
CA PHE A 48 8.04 -3.53 -7.66
C PHE A 48 8.51 -3.07 -6.28
N ASP A 49 9.11 -1.88 -6.20
CA ASP A 49 9.30 -1.20 -4.91
C ASP A 49 8.07 -0.38 -4.57
N VAL A 50 7.23 -0.95 -3.70
CA VAL A 50 6.02 -0.30 -3.18
C VAL A 50 6.22 0.27 -1.77
N SER A 51 7.47 0.48 -1.33
CA SER A 51 7.79 0.93 0.02
C SER A 51 7.34 2.36 0.35
N HIS A 52 6.86 3.11 -0.64
CA HIS A 52 6.26 4.42 -0.46
C HIS A 52 4.83 4.34 0.13
N MET A 53 4.19 3.16 0.08
CA MET A 53 2.87 2.96 0.67
C MET A 53 2.92 3.06 2.20
N GLY A 54 1.89 3.70 2.76
CA GLY A 54 1.71 3.79 4.20
C GLY A 54 1.42 2.42 4.82
N ARG A 55 1.90 2.20 6.03
CA ARG A 55 1.58 1.04 6.86
C ARG A 55 1.30 1.50 8.28
N CYS A 56 0.23 1.00 8.87
CA CYS A 56 -0.16 1.26 10.25
C CYS A 56 -0.42 -0.07 10.93
N LEU A 57 -0.01 -0.20 12.19
CA LEU A 57 -0.31 -1.36 13.02
C LEU A 57 -1.42 -0.96 14.00
N VAL A 58 -2.46 -1.78 14.11
CA VAL A 58 -3.58 -1.56 15.03
C VAL A 58 -3.67 -2.77 15.96
N SER A 59 -3.53 -2.52 17.27
CA SER A 59 -3.49 -3.59 18.26
C SER A 59 -4.31 -3.30 19.51
N GLY A 60 -4.67 -4.38 20.21
CA GLY A 60 -5.39 -4.34 21.47
C GLY A 60 -6.83 -4.84 21.40
N PRO A 61 -7.50 -4.99 22.55
CA PRO A 61 -8.78 -5.70 22.67
C PRO A 61 -9.95 -5.04 21.92
N GLN A 62 -9.78 -3.81 21.46
CA GLN A 62 -10.79 -3.06 20.69
C GLN A 62 -10.39 -2.82 19.23
N ALA A 63 -9.29 -3.42 18.76
CA ALA A 63 -8.78 -3.22 17.41
C ALA A 63 -9.83 -3.59 16.35
N GLU A 64 -10.49 -4.74 16.51
CA GLU A 64 -11.54 -5.20 15.59
C GLU A 64 -12.73 -4.24 15.56
N SER A 65 -13.27 -3.86 16.74
CA SER A 65 -14.39 -2.91 16.82
C SER A 65 -14.04 -1.55 16.22
N PHE A 66 -12.82 -1.07 16.45
CA PHE A 66 -12.34 0.18 15.87
C PHE A 66 -12.25 0.09 14.35
N LEU A 67 -11.64 -0.96 13.80
CA LEU A 67 -11.51 -1.15 12.36
C LEU A 67 -12.87 -1.33 11.67
N ASN A 68 -13.81 -2.04 12.29
CA ASN A 68 -15.20 -2.13 11.83
C ASN A 68 -15.93 -0.79 11.87
N TYR A 69 -15.60 0.09 12.81
CA TYR A 69 -16.22 1.40 12.90
C TYR A 69 -15.71 2.37 11.81
N VAL A 70 -14.42 2.28 11.46
CA VAL A 70 -13.80 3.23 10.53
C VAL A 70 -13.77 2.74 9.07
N THR A 71 -13.92 1.44 8.83
CA THR A 71 -13.87 0.87 7.47
C THR A 71 -15.20 0.22 7.07
N THR A 72 -15.36 -0.09 5.78
CA THR A 72 -16.65 -0.50 5.20
C THR A 72 -16.91 -2.00 5.18
N ASN A 73 -15.87 -2.83 5.02
CA ASN A 73 -15.99 -4.29 5.05
C ASN A 73 -15.85 -4.85 6.47
N ASP A 74 -16.60 -5.92 6.75
CA ASP A 74 -16.65 -6.58 8.06
C ASP A 74 -15.30 -7.24 8.42
N VAL A 75 -14.61 -6.68 9.42
CA VAL A 75 -13.31 -7.12 9.90
C VAL A 75 -13.40 -8.41 10.73
N SER A 76 -14.57 -8.71 11.30
CA SER A 76 -14.76 -9.92 12.12
C SER A 76 -14.67 -11.21 11.30
N LEU A 77 -14.81 -11.11 9.98
CA LEU A 77 -14.67 -12.22 9.04
C LEU A 77 -13.22 -12.58 8.72
N LEU A 78 -12.25 -11.75 9.12
CA LEU A 78 -10.83 -12.04 8.92
C LEU A 78 -10.33 -13.12 9.88
N ASN A 79 -9.71 -14.15 9.29
CA ASN A 79 -8.91 -15.13 10.02
C ASN A 79 -7.47 -14.63 10.18
N PRO A 80 -6.73 -15.07 11.21
CA PRO A 80 -5.29 -14.81 11.29
C PRO A 80 -4.55 -15.22 10.00
N LEU A 81 -3.55 -14.43 9.64
CA LEU A 81 -2.76 -14.53 8.42
C LEU A 81 -3.56 -14.41 7.11
N SER A 82 -4.72 -13.75 7.16
CA SER A 82 -5.52 -13.39 5.99
C SER A 82 -5.68 -11.88 5.88
N ALA A 83 -6.09 -11.42 4.69
CA ALA A 83 -6.27 -10.00 4.42
C ALA A 83 -7.52 -9.75 3.57
N GLN A 84 -8.09 -8.56 3.71
CA GLN A 84 -9.21 -8.10 2.91
C GLN A 84 -9.03 -6.66 2.46
N TYR A 85 -9.54 -6.36 1.27
CA TYR A 85 -9.71 -4.99 0.81
C TYR A 85 -10.87 -4.32 1.56
N THR A 86 -10.77 -3.03 1.82
CA THR A 86 -11.82 -2.22 2.43
C THR A 86 -11.62 -0.75 2.06
N THR A 87 -12.63 0.08 2.32
CA THR A 87 -12.52 1.54 2.15
C THR A 87 -12.66 2.28 3.48
N PHE A 88 -11.99 3.42 3.58
CA PHE A 88 -12.10 4.37 4.67
C PHE A 88 -12.86 5.61 4.15
N CYS A 89 -14.05 5.86 4.69
CA CYS A 89 -14.94 6.92 4.20
C CYS A 89 -14.94 8.16 5.10
N ASN A 90 -15.31 9.31 4.53
CA ASN A 90 -15.65 10.51 5.28
C ASN A 90 -17.10 10.44 5.81
N HIS A 91 -17.49 11.44 6.61
CA HIS A 91 -18.83 11.51 7.24
C HIS A 91 -20.00 11.60 6.24
N ASN A 92 -19.74 11.92 4.97
CA ASN A 92 -20.75 11.99 3.91
C ASN A 92 -20.74 10.72 3.02
N GLY A 93 -19.98 9.68 3.41
CA GLY A 93 -19.87 8.43 2.64
C GLY A 93 -18.91 8.48 1.45
N GLY A 94 -18.21 9.60 1.22
CA GLY A 94 -17.18 9.69 0.19
C GLY A 94 -15.91 8.96 0.61
N VAL A 95 -15.31 8.18 -0.29
CA VAL A 95 -14.06 7.46 -0.03
C VAL A 95 -12.92 8.46 0.21
N LYS A 96 -12.25 8.33 1.35
CA LYS A 96 -11.02 9.07 1.66
C LYS A 96 -9.78 8.29 1.23
N ASP A 97 -9.82 6.98 1.40
CA ASP A 97 -8.75 6.06 1.02
C ASP A 97 -9.28 4.63 0.89
N ASP A 98 -8.50 3.78 0.25
CA ASP A 98 -8.71 2.34 0.25
C ASP A 98 -7.52 1.59 0.86
N LEU A 99 -7.80 0.45 1.47
CA LEU A 99 -6.83 -0.23 2.34
C LEU A 99 -6.93 -1.74 2.13
N VAL A 100 -5.82 -2.42 2.43
CA VAL A 100 -5.82 -3.85 2.70
C VAL A 100 -5.57 -4.04 4.19
N ILE A 101 -6.58 -4.51 4.93
CA ILE A 101 -6.42 -4.90 6.33
C ILE A 101 -5.97 -6.35 6.34
N SER A 102 -4.86 -6.62 7.03
CA SER A 102 -4.42 -7.98 7.34
C SER A 102 -4.68 -8.25 8.81
N LYS A 103 -5.10 -9.46 9.17
CA LYS A 103 -5.11 -9.89 10.58
C LYS A 103 -3.85 -10.71 10.81
N LEU A 104 -2.93 -10.21 11.62
CA LEU A 104 -1.67 -10.92 11.89
C LEU A 104 -1.90 -12.03 12.92
N GLU A 105 -2.59 -11.68 14.02
CA GLU A 105 -2.98 -12.59 15.10
C GLU A 105 -4.17 -11.99 15.88
N ASP A 106 -4.58 -12.62 16.98
CA ASP A 106 -5.67 -12.11 17.81
C ASP A 106 -5.34 -10.71 18.34
N ASN A 107 -6.25 -9.76 18.10
CA ASN A 107 -6.10 -8.36 18.49
C ASN A 107 -4.88 -7.64 17.86
N LEU A 108 -4.36 -8.14 16.73
CA LEU A 108 -3.28 -7.50 15.98
C LEU A 108 -3.57 -7.50 14.47
N TYR A 109 -3.70 -6.29 13.92
CA TYR A 109 -4.01 -6.02 12.52
C TYR A 109 -2.96 -5.10 11.90
#